data_AF-A0A8K0WDI5-F1
#
_entry.id   AF-A0A8K0WDI5-F1
#
_cell.length_a   1.000
_cell.length_b   1.000
_cell.length_c   1.000
_cell.angle_alpha   90.00
_cell.angle_beta   90.00
_cell.angle_gamma   90.00
#
_symmetry.space_group_name_H-M   'P 1'
#
loop_
_entity.id
_entity.type
_entity.pdbx_description
1 polymer ?
#
loop_
_entity_poly.entity_id
_entity_poly.type
_entity_poly.pdbx_seq_one_letter_code
_entity_poly.pdbx_strand_id
1 'polypeptide(L)'
;MLSRTARPALRAAAAANARIQWLSRLPGTPRICLPDKLFTSDGRPQRQTTTETPITDRDATHERQLNTPREQTIITKKRENHKKEKENADDVLFCASRVAAVPSSAATYATLREIEDRLKSIRNIEKITNTMKIVASTKLTRAQRAMNDSRQYGQTSNKVYESAETKALEVEDKKTLVIVCSSDKGLCGGIHSSLSRYIRRMQAAQPGFDLVLIGEKAKAQLSRTNAKAIQLSFAGIGKGVPTFADAQAIADQVLQLPTEYTDVKILYNTFVNAQTYEPAMIEAFSEEAIQQSPNFSAFEVDDEALGNLREYGLANSLYWALAEGHACEQSARRNAMDNASKNAGDMISKYQILFNRTRQAVITGELVEIITGATASADM
;
A
#
# COMPACT_ATOMS: atom_id res chain seq x y z
N MET A 1 -56.94 -12.89 51.57
CA MET A 1 -57.12 -13.43 50.20
C MET A 1 -56.43 -12.49 49.22
N LEU A 2 -55.45 -13.02 48.45
CA LEU A 2 -54.75 -12.46 47.27
C LEU A 2 -54.04 -11.09 47.41
N SER A 3 -52.81 -10.84 46.95
CA SER A 3 -51.82 -11.66 46.24
C SER A 3 -50.42 -11.03 46.41
N ARG A 4 -49.45 -11.85 46.79
CA ARG A 4 -48.00 -11.54 46.84
C ARG A 4 -47.38 -11.86 45.47
N THR A 5 -47.42 -10.96 44.49
CA THR A 5 -46.75 -11.22 43.18
C THR A 5 -46.17 -9.99 42.46
N ALA A 6 -45.95 -8.84 43.14
CA ALA A 6 -45.45 -7.63 42.46
C ALA A 6 -44.16 -7.00 43.05
N ARG A 7 -43.37 -7.74 43.84
CA ARG A 7 -42.12 -7.20 44.45
C ARG A 7 -40.77 -7.64 43.84
N PRO A 8 -40.64 -8.64 42.94
CA PRO A 8 -39.32 -8.96 42.36
C PRO A 8 -38.90 -8.05 41.19
N ALA A 9 -39.84 -7.55 40.38
CA ALA A 9 -39.53 -6.83 39.14
C ALA A 9 -38.98 -5.41 39.37
N LEU A 10 -39.49 -4.70 40.38
CA LEU A 10 -39.04 -3.34 40.73
C LEU A 10 -37.64 -3.30 41.36
N ARG A 11 -37.20 -4.38 42.03
CA ARG A 11 -35.84 -4.47 42.59
C ARG A 11 -34.78 -4.81 41.53
N ALA A 12 -35.13 -5.53 40.47
CA ALA A 12 -34.21 -5.82 39.37
C ALA A 12 -33.93 -4.59 38.50
N ALA A 13 -34.95 -3.75 38.25
CA ALA A 13 -34.79 -2.50 37.49
C ALA A 13 -33.94 -1.45 38.23
N ALA A 14 -34.08 -1.35 39.55
CA ALA A 14 -33.25 -0.45 40.38
C ALA A 14 -31.77 -0.89 40.46
N ALA A 15 -31.50 -2.21 40.47
CA ALA A 15 -30.14 -2.74 40.47
C ALA A 15 -29.43 -2.60 39.11
N ALA A 16 -30.18 -2.64 38.00
CA ALA A 16 -29.62 -2.41 36.66
C ALA A 16 -29.23 -0.95 36.43
N ASN A 17 -30.05 0.01 36.90
CA ASN A 17 -29.75 1.44 36.75
C ASN A 17 -28.58 1.91 37.62
N ALA A 18 -28.44 1.37 38.84
CA ALA A 18 -27.31 1.67 39.71
C ALA A 18 -25.97 1.13 39.17
N ARG A 19 -26.00 0.03 38.40
CA ARG A 19 -24.80 -0.57 37.78
C ARG A 19 -24.35 0.19 36.53
N ILE A 20 -25.28 0.84 35.82
CA ILE A 20 -25.01 1.69 34.65
C ILE A 20 -24.45 3.07 35.08
N GLN A 21 -24.92 3.63 36.21
CA GLN A 21 -24.37 4.88 36.76
C GLN A 21 -22.97 4.75 37.38
N TRP A 22 -22.55 3.54 37.77
CA TRP A 22 -21.22 3.32 38.35
C TRP A 22 -20.13 3.13 37.27
N LEU A 23 -20.49 2.62 36.09
CA LEU A 23 -19.56 2.39 34.97
C LEU A 23 -19.19 3.68 34.19
N SER A 24 -19.88 4.80 34.43
CA SER A 24 -19.62 6.09 33.77
C SER A 24 -18.67 7.03 34.55
N ARG A 25 -18.12 6.59 35.69
CA ARG A 25 -17.20 7.38 36.55
C ARG A 25 -15.74 6.89 36.59
N LEU A 26 -15.34 5.98 35.69
CA LEU A 26 -13.94 5.56 35.56
C LEU A 26 -13.26 6.31 34.40
N PRO A 27 -12.05 6.88 34.60
CA PRO A 27 -11.34 7.58 33.55
C PRO A 27 -10.76 6.58 32.53
N GLY A 28 -11.09 6.78 31.25
CA GLY A 28 -10.43 6.12 30.13
C GLY A 28 -11.04 4.80 29.65
N THR A 29 -12.19 4.83 28.98
CA THR A 29 -12.57 3.87 27.91
C THR A 29 -13.62 4.49 26.97
N PRO A 30 -13.67 4.07 25.68
CA PRO A 30 -14.25 4.84 24.57
C PRO A 30 -15.78 4.76 24.49
N ARG A 31 -16.41 5.90 24.11
CA ARG A 31 -17.84 5.99 23.79
C ARG A 31 -18.19 5.13 22.57
N ILE A 32 -19.09 4.17 22.78
CA ILE A 32 -19.72 3.40 21.71
C ILE A 32 -20.89 4.24 21.17
N CYS A 33 -20.76 4.75 19.95
CA CYS A 33 -21.86 5.38 19.20
C CYS A 33 -22.79 4.29 18.67
N LEU A 34 -24.03 4.27 19.15
CA LEU A 34 -25.13 3.50 18.55
C LEU A 34 -25.72 4.32 17.38
N PRO A 35 -26.12 3.69 16.27
CA PRO A 35 -26.69 4.40 15.14
C PRO A 35 -28.17 4.77 15.38
N ASP A 36 -28.48 6.05 15.20
CA ASP A 36 -29.84 6.58 15.14
C ASP A 36 -30.59 6.00 13.93
N LYS A 37 -31.64 5.23 14.20
CA LYS A 37 -32.65 4.86 13.20
C LYS A 37 -33.96 5.57 13.52
N LEU A 38 -34.29 6.53 12.66
CA LEU A 38 -35.61 7.10 12.48
C LEU A 38 -36.64 5.98 12.23
N PHE A 39 -37.63 5.88 13.11
CA PHE A 39 -38.89 5.17 12.86
C PHE A 39 -40.01 6.22 12.82
N THR A 40 -40.76 6.25 11.72
CA THR A 40 -42.06 6.92 11.63
C THR A 40 -43.16 5.98 12.15
N SER A 41 -44.25 6.58 12.61
CA SER A 41 -45.28 5.99 13.47
C SER A 41 -46.30 5.06 12.80
N ASP A 42 -46.08 4.59 11.57
CA ASP A 42 -47.04 3.73 10.88
C ASP A 42 -46.33 2.54 10.20
N GLY A 43 -46.45 1.37 10.82
CA GLY A 43 -45.75 0.14 10.41
C GLY A 43 -46.20 -0.43 9.06
N ARG A 44 -45.55 0.00 7.97
CA ARG A 44 -45.46 -0.75 6.69
C ARG A 44 -44.11 -0.54 5.98
N PRO A 45 -43.56 -1.57 5.31
CA PRO A 45 -42.27 -1.49 4.62
C PRO A 45 -42.36 -0.78 3.25
N GLN A 46 -41.48 0.19 2.98
CA GLN A 46 -41.32 0.79 1.65
C GLN A 46 -40.47 -0.09 0.73
N ARG A 47 -41.06 -0.51 -0.40
CA ARG A 47 -40.37 -1.06 -1.57
C ARG A 47 -39.63 0.06 -2.29
N GLN A 48 -38.34 -0.10 -2.55
CA GLN A 48 -37.61 0.72 -3.52
C GLN A 48 -37.67 0.03 -4.89
N THR A 49 -38.35 0.67 -5.82
CA THR A 49 -38.37 0.32 -7.25
C THR A 49 -37.29 1.11 -7.96
N THR A 50 -36.32 0.42 -8.56
CA THR A 50 -35.35 0.97 -9.51
C THR A 50 -36.05 1.19 -10.86
N THR A 51 -36.24 2.43 -11.25
CA THR A 51 -36.64 2.81 -12.62
C THR A 51 -35.41 3.32 -13.36
N GLU A 52 -34.92 2.49 -14.28
CA GLU A 52 -34.01 2.87 -15.35
C GLU A 52 -34.80 3.70 -16.39
N THR A 53 -34.22 4.80 -16.87
CA THR A 53 -34.72 5.53 -18.05
C THR A 53 -33.62 5.58 -19.11
N PRO A 54 -33.95 5.33 -20.39
CA PRO A 54 -32.99 5.19 -21.48
C PRO A 54 -32.54 6.56 -22.03
N ILE A 55 -31.27 6.64 -22.40
CA ILE A 55 -30.71 7.77 -23.16
C ILE A 55 -31.02 7.53 -24.64
N THR A 56 -31.75 8.46 -25.24
CA THR A 56 -32.11 8.47 -26.66
C THR A 56 -31.00 9.08 -27.50
N ASP A 57 -30.63 8.36 -28.57
CA ASP A 57 -29.83 8.84 -29.71
C ASP A 57 -30.50 10.03 -30.40
N ARG A 58 -29.76 11.15 -30.47
CA ARG A 58 -29.92 12.21 -31.46
C ARG A 58 -28.53 12.76 -31.76
N ASP A 59 -28.05 12.50 -32.97
CA ASP A 59 -27.54 13.52 -33.90
C ASP A 59 -26.75 12.86 -35.02
N ALA A 60 -27.47 12.57 -36.11
CA ALA A 60 -26.89 12.41 -37.43
C ALA A 60 -27.04 13.76 -38.14
N THR A 61 -25.93 14.41 -38.52
CA THR A 61 -25.75 15.13 -39.80
C THR A 61 -24.35 15.76 -39.86
N HIS A 62 -23.79 15.79 -41.07
CA HIS A 62 -22.56 16.46 -41.53
C HIS A 62 -21.19 15.77 -41.29
N GLU A 63 -20.70 15.07 -42.33
CA GLU A 63 -19.54 15.47 -43.16
C GLU A 63 -19.21 14.37 -44.20
N ARG A 64 -19.63 14.56 -45.45
CA ARG A 64 -18.79 14.87 -46.63
C ARG A 64 -17.70 13.85 -47.00
N GLN A 65 -18.08 12.99 -47.94
CA GLN A 65 -17.35 12.49 -49.12
C GLN A 65 -15.87 12.87 -49.26
N LEU A 66 -15.00 11.85 -49.32
CA LEU A 66 -13.78 11.80 -50.15
C LEU A 66 -13.42 10.32 -50.36
N ASN A 67 -13.75 9.77 -51.52
CA ASN A 67 -13.32 8.44 -51.95
C ASN A 67 -12.61 8.62 -53.30
N THR A 68 -11.30 8.35 -53.36
CA THR A 68 -10.50 8.43 -54.60
C THR A 68 -9.81 7.09 -54.89
N PRO A 69 -9.75 6.65 -56.16
CA PRO A 69 -9.37 5.28 -56.53
C PRO A 69 -7.85 5.12 -56.71
N ARG A 70 -7.07 5.28 -55.64
CA ARG A 70 -5.61 5.02 -55.66
C ARG A 70 -5.07 4.12 -54.55
N GLU A 71 -5.87 3.74 -53.55
CA GLU A 71 -5.42 2.88 -52.44
C GLU A 71 -5.74 1.38 -52.62
N GLN A 72 -6.55 0.99 -53.60
CA GLN A 72 -6.89 -0.42 -53.83
C GLN A 72 -5.81 -1.22 -54.59
N THR A 73 -4.84 -0.55 -55.21
CA THR A 73 -3.78 -1.21 -56.01
C THR A 73 -2.57 -1.65 -55.17
N ILE A 74 -2.45 -1.16 -53.93
CA ILE A 74 -1.31 -1.45 -53.03
C ILE A 74 -1.57 -2.72 -52.20
N ILE A 75 -2.83 -3.04 -51.93
CA ILE A 75 -3.23 -4.21 -51.12
C ILE A 75 -3.18 -5.51 -51.94
N THR A 76 -3.36 -5.44 -53.27
CA THR A 76 -3.29 -6.61 -54.17
C THR A 76 -1.85 -7.04 -54.46
N LYS A 77 -0.89 -6.11 -54.59
CA LYS A 77 0.54 -6.44 -54.77
C LYS A 77 1.22 -7.03 -53.53
N LYS A 78 0.71 -6.75 -52.32
CA LYS A 78 1.27 -7.31 -51.07
C LYS A 78 0.83 -8.75 -50.80
N ARG A 79 -0.23 -9.24 -51.48
CA ARG A 79 -0.72 -10.63 -51.37
C ARG A 79 -0.04 -11.61 -52.33
N GLU A 80 0.54 -11.15 -53.44
CA GLU A 80 1.31 -12.01 -54.36
C GLU A 80 2.72 -12.32 -53.84
N ASN A 81 3.36 -11.40 -53.12
CA ASN A 81 4.69 -11.64 -52.55
C ASN A 81 4.69 -12.63 -51.37
N HIS A 82 3.61 -12.68 -50.58
CA HIS A 82 3.48 -13.69 -49.51
C HIS A 82 3.17 -15.11 -50.01
N LYS A 83 2.78 -15.26 -51.28
CA LYS A 83 2.50 -16.57 -51.88
C LYS A 83 3.76 -17.21 -52.48
N LYS A 84 4.75 -16.41 -52.90
CA LYS A 84 6.04 -16.89 -53.43
C LYS A 84 7.06 -17.33 -52.37
N GLU A 85 6.91 -16.92 -51.11
CA GLU A 85 7.75 -17.42 -50.00
C GLU A 85 7.27 -18.77 -49.42
N LYS A 86 6.08 -19.24 -49.78
CA LYS A 86 5.52 -20.51 -49.30
C LYS A 86 5.78 -21.71 -50.20
N GLU A 87 6.26 -21.52 -51.43
CA GLU A 87 6.56 -22.62 -52.37
C GLU A 87 8.02 -23.09 -52.33
N ASN A 88 8.88 -22.47 -51.51
CA ASN A 88 10.31 -22.79 -51.44
C ASN A 88 10.74 -23.47 -50.13
N ALA A 89 9.78 -24.01 -49.36
CA ALA A 89 10.02 -24.64 -48.06
C ALA A 89 9.84 -26.17 -48.05
N ASP A 90 9.43 -26.77 -49.17
CA ASP A 90 9.09 -28.21 -49.24
C ASP A 90 10.19 -29.11 -49.82
N ASP A 91 11.39 -28.57 -50.12
CA ASP A 91 12.44 -29.30 -50.86
C ASP A 91 13.75 -29.55 -50.09
N VAL A 92 13.66 -29.82 -48.78
CA VAL A 92 14.81 -30.36 -48.03
C VAL A 92 14.38 -31.45 -47.04
N LEU A 93 13.80 -32.52 -47.58
CA LEU A 93 13.54 -33.77 -46.84
C LEU A 93 14.41 -34.91 -47.38
N PHE A 94 15.69 -34.98 -46.99
CA PHE A 94 16.41 -36.26 -47.00
C PHE A 94 17.63 -36.26 -46.06
N CYS A 95 17.42 -36.60 -44.78
CA CYS A 95 18.42 -37.33 -44.02
C CYS A 95 17.87 -37.94 -42.71
N ALA A 96 17.98 -39.27 -42.65
CA ALA A 96 18.12 -40.10 -41.46
C ALA A 96 16.99 -40.07 -40.42
N SER A 97 16.11 -41.07 -40.56
CA SER A 97 15.41 -41.74 -39.46
C SER A 97 16.37 -42.03 -38.30
N ARG A 98 16.25 -41.24 -37.22
CA ARG A 98 16.48 -41.72 -35.86
C ARG A 98 15.14 -41.67 -35.18
N VAL A 99 14.63 -42.83 -34.79
CA VAL A 99 13.54 -42.98 -33.84
C VAL A 99 14.00 -42.32 -32.55
N ALA A 100 13.67 -41.03 -32.39
CA ALA A 100 13.73 -40.38 -31.11
C ALA A 100 12.66 -41.06 -30.27
N ALA A 101 13.09 -41.83 -29.27
CA ALA A 101 12.20 -42.31 -28.23
C ALA A 101 11.42 -41.11 -27.71
N VAL A 102 10.10 -41.13 -27.90
CA VAL A 102 9.18 -40.22 -27.23
C VAL A 102 9.54 -40.32 -25.75
N PRO A 103 9.96 -39.24 -25.06
CA PRO A 103 10.09 -39.32 -23.63
C PRO A 103 8.70 -39.70 -23.16
N SER A 104 8.60 -40.89 -22.57
CA SER A 104 7.47 -41.28 -21.75
C SER A 104 7.08 -40.03 -20.96
N SER A 105 5.88 -39.54 -21.23
CA SER A 105 5.20 -38.61 -20.35
C SER A 105 5.11 -39.36 -19.02
N ALA A 106 6.18 -39.33 -18.23
CA ALA A 106 6.15 -39.63 -16.83
C ALA A 106 5.12 -38.66 -16.30
N ALA A 107 3.92 -39.18 -16.09
CA ALA A 107 2.79 -38.41 -15.64
C ALA A 107 3.29 -37.54 -14.50
N THR A 108 3.00 -36.25 -14.61
CA THR A 108 3.42 -35.17 -13.73
C THR A 108 2.79 -35.34 -12.34
N TYR A 109 3.04 -36.47 -11.69
CA TYR A 109 2.69 -36.71 -10.32
C TYR A 109 3.78 -36.04 -9.50
N ALA A 110 3.39 -34.97 -8.81
CA ALA A 110 4.22 -34.40 -7.76
C ALA A 110 4.59 -35.56 -6.82
N THR A 111 5.89 -35.81 -6.66
CA THR A 111 6.35 -36.92 -5.84
C THR A 111 5.90 -36.68 -4.39
N LEU A 112 5.59 -37.76 -3.66
CA LEU A 112 5.14 -37.66 -2.27
C LEU A 112 6.11 -36.82 -1.43
N ARG A 113 7.41 -37.01 -1.68
CA ARG A 113 8.51 -36.27 -1.06
C ARG A 113 8.47 -34.78 -1.37
N GLU A 114 8.26 -34.38 -2.62
CA GLU A 114 8.15 -32.96 -3.00
C GLU A 114 6.98 -32.26 -2.29
N ILE A 115 5.84 -32.95 -2.18
CA ILE A 115 4.66 -32.42 -1.47
C ILE A 115 4.97 -32.25 0.02
N GLU A 116 5.64 -33.22 0.64
CA GLU A 116 6.04 -33.15 2.04
C GLU A 116 7.03 -32.00 2.30
N ASP A 117 8.07 -31.89 1.48
CA ASP A 117 9.09 -30.83 1.60
C ASP A 117 8.46 -29.44 1.41
N ARG A 118 7.52 -29.31 0.47
CA ARG A 118 6.78 -28.07 0.24
C ARG A 118 5.86 -27.73 1.41
N LEU A 119 5.14 -28.71 1.94
CA LEU A 119 4.28 -28.55 3.12
C LEU A 119 5.09 -28.11 4.35
N LYS A 120 6.27 -28.70 4.59
CA LYS A 120 7.21 -28.30 5.64
C LYS A 120 7.69 -26.86 5.46
N SER A 121 8.02 -26.48 4.22
CA SER A 121 8.44 -25.12 3.89
C SER A 121 7.34 -24.08 4.15
N ILE A 122 6.10 -24.36 3.72
CA ILE A 122 4.97 -23.44 3.93
C ILE A 122 4.67 -23.27 5.43
N ARG A 123 4.73 -24.34 6.23
CA ARG A 123 4.58 -24.24 7.71
C ARG A 123 5.66 -23.38 8.35
N ASN A 124 6.90 -23.45 7.86
CA ASN A 124 7.97 -22.60 8.35
C ASN A 124 7.72 -21.13 7.97
N ILE A 125 7.25 -20.87 6.75
CA ILE A 125 6.86 -19.52 6.31
C ILE A 125 5.72 -18.97 7.19
N GLU A 126 4.68 -19.75 7.46
CA GLU A 126 3.57 -19.37 8.34
C GLU A 126 4.05 -18.98 9.75
N LYS A 127 4.97 -19.77 10.34
CA LYS A 127 5.57 -19.46 11.65
C LYS A 127 6.33 -18.13 11.63
N ILE A 128 7.10 -17.88 10.57
CA ILE A 128 7.86 -16.64 10.40
C ILE A 128 6.90 -15.46 10.25
N THR A 129 5.87 -15.55 9.40
CA THR A 129 4.91 -14.46 9.18
C THR A 129 4.09 -14.17 10.43
N ASN A 130 3.68 -15.21 11.17
CA ASN A 130 2.97 -15.03 12.43
C ASN A 130 3.85 -14.36 13.50
N THR A 131 5.12 -14.77 13.60
CA THR A 131 6.08 -14.13 14.50
C THR A 131 6.31 -12.66 14.09
N MET A 132 6.50 -12.39 12.80
CA MET A 132 6.68 -11.03 12.28
C MET A 132 5.45 -10.16 12.50
N LYS A 133 4.22 -10.70 12.41
CA LYS A 133 2.99 -10.00 12.77
C LYS A 133 3.02 -9.53 14.22
N ILE A 134 3.41 -10.41 15.15
CA ILE A 134 3.50 -10.06 16.59
C ILE A 134 4.59 -9.01 16.82
N VAL A 135 5.78 -9.19 16.23
CA VAL A 135 6.88 -8.22 16.32
C VAL A 135 6.46 -6.86 15.77
N ALA A 136 5.82 -6.82 14.59
CA ALA A 136 5.30 -5.58 14.01
C ALA A 136 4.24 -4.93 14.90
N SER A 137 3.38 -5.73 15.55
CA SER A 137 2.38 -5.21 16.49
C SER A 137 3.02 -4.52 17.69
N THR A 138 4.06 -5.12 18.28
CA THR A 138 4.78 -4.49 19.42
C THR A 138 5.49 -3.20 19.00
N LYS A 139 6.07 -3.17 17.80
CA LYS A 139 6.72 -1.97 17.25
C LYS A 139 5.72 -0.88 16.90
N LEU A 140 4.55 -1.24 16.37
CA LEU A 140 3.47 -0.31 16.07
C LEU A 140 3.03 0.44 17.33
N THR A 141 2.86 -0.25 18.47
CA THR A 141 2.49 0.43 19.73
C THR A 141 3.52 1.47 20.15
N ARG A 142 4.83 1.20 19.95
CA ARG A 142 5.89 2.17 20.25
C ARG A 142 5.91 3.32 19.25
N ALA A 143 5.78 3.02 17.95
CA ALA A 143 5.76 4.01 16.88
C ALA A 143 4.54 4.94 17.00
N GLN A 144 3.38 4.42 17.40
CA GLN A 144 2.16 5.20 17.59
C GLN A 144 2.31 6.25 18.69
N ARG A 145 3.02 5.92 19.79
CA ARG A 145 3.28 6.88 20.87
C ARG A 145 4.15 8.03 20.34
N ALA A 146 5.29 7.69 19.72
CA ALA A 146 6.18 8.68 19.13
C ALA A 146 5.51 9.53 18.05
N MET A 147 4.60 8.94 17.26
CA MET A 147 3.80 9.65 16.26
C MET A 147 2.82 10.63 16.91
N ASN A 148 2.14 10.26 18.00
CA ASN A 148 1.21 11.16 18.67
C ASN A 148 1.96 12.36 19.26
N ASP A 149 3.13 12.12 19.86
CA ASP A 149 3.98 13.16 20.42
C ASP A 149 4.49 14.11 19.32
N SER A 150 5.00 13.54 18.21
CA SER A 150 5.50 14.34 17.08
C SER A 150 4.38 15.11 16.37
N ARG A 151 3.18 14.54 16.24
CA ARG A 151 2.04 15.19 15.61
C ARG A 151 1.55 16.37 16.44
N GLN A 152 1.44 16.23 17.76
CA GLN A 152 1.06 17.35 18.63
C GLN A 152 2.09 18.49 18.53
N TYR A 153 3.37 18.13 18.47
CA TYR A 153 4.46 19.08 18.36
C TYR A 153 4.48 19.80 17.00
N GLY A 154 4.36 19.05 15.89
CA GLY A 154 4.26 19.60 14.53
C GLY A 154 3.03 20.49 14.33
N GLN A 155 1.86 20.08 14.84
CA GLN A 155 0.64 20.90 14.79
C GLN A 155 0.79 22.22 15.55
N THR A 156 1.48 22.21 16.70
CA THR A 156 1.71 23.44 17.47
C THR A 156 2.63 24.40 16.72
N SER A 157 3.66 23.87 16.05
CA SER A 157 4.53 24.65 15.17
C SER A 157 3.78 25.23 13.98
N ASN A 158 2.91 24.43 13.35
CA ASN A 158 2.14 24.87 12.18
C ASN A 158 1.13 25.97 12.49
N LYS A 159 0.56 26.01 13.71
CA LYS A 159 -0.33 27.09 14.13
C LYS A 159 0.30 28.47 14.05
N VAL A 160 1.63 28.58 14.21
CA VAL A 160 2.35 29.85 14.08
C VAL A 160 2.26 30.33 12.63
N TYR A 161 2.54 29.44 11.67
CA TYR A 161 2.43 29.74 10.23
C TYR A 161 0.99 29.96 9.78
N GLU A 162 0.03 29.22 10.33
CA GLU A 162 -1.40 29.42 10.07
C GLU A 162 -1.88 30.80 10.56
N SER A 163 -1.43 31.23 11.75
CA SER A 163 -1.79 32.55 12.31
C SER A 163 -1.15 33.69 11.51
N ALA A 164 0.06 33.47 10.99
CA ALA A 164 0.73 34.40 10.09
C ALA A 164 0.12 34.42 8.67
N GLU A 165 -0.76 33.46 8.34
CA GLU A 165 -1.30 33.22 7.00
C GLU A 165 -0.21 33.05 5.93
N THR A 166 0.90 32.41 6.30
CA THR A 166 2.03 32.16 5.40
C THR A 166 1.58 31.27 4.24
N LYS A 167 1.84 31.70 3.01
CA LYS A 167 1.58 30.92 1.78
C LYS A 167 2.89 30.58 1.11
N ALA A 168 2.94 29.41 0.48
CA ALA A 168 4.06 29.07 -0.39
C ALA A 168 4.15 30.11 -1.53
N LEU A 169 5.34 30.67 -1.74
CA LEU A 169 5.59 31.59 -2.84
C LEU A 169 5.87 30.78 -4.12
N GLU A 170 4.99 30.91 -5.10
CA GLU A 170 5.26 30.45 -6.47
C GLU A 170 6.06 31.54 -7.19
N VAL A 171 7.37 31.56 -6.96
CA VAL A 171 8.28 32.41 -7.75
C VAL A 171 8.63 31.64 -9.04
N GLU A 172 8.30 32.20 -10.20
CA GLU A 172 8.41 31.56 -11.51
C GLU A 172 9.82 31.03 -11.88
N ASP A 173 10.88 31.55 -11.23
CA ASP A 173 12.27 31.24 -11.58
C ASP A 173 12.99 30.22 -10.66
N LYS A 174 12.42 29.87 -9.51
CA LYS A 174 13.11 29.03 -8.52
C LYS A 174 12.47 27.64 -8.44
N LYS A 175 13.30 26.60 -8.37
CA LYS A 175 12.86 25.20 -8.37
C LYS A 175 12.19 24.83 -7.04
N THR A 176 11.20 23.95 -7.10
CA THR A 176 10.61 23.29 -5.93
C THR A 176 11.44 22.08 -5.53
N LEU A 177 11.64 21.90 -4.22
CA LEU A 177 12.27 20.70 -3.64
C LEU A 177 11.19 19.80 -3.04
N VAL A 178 11.16 18.53 -3.44
CA VAL A 178 10.27 17.54 -2.84
C VAL A 178 11.08 16.50 -2.06
N ILE A 179 10.90 16.50 -0.75
CA ILE A 179 11.52 15.54 0.16
C ILE A 179 10.57 14.36 0.35
N VAL A 180 10.98 13.16 -0.06
CA VAL A 180 10.15 11.94 0.05
C VAL A 180 10.57 11.14 1.28
N CYS A 181 9.70 11.10 2.29
CA CYS A 181 9.88 10.33 3.51
C CYS A 181 9.43 8.88 3.34
N SER A 182 10.39 7.97 3.23
CA SER A 182 10.19 6.52 3.16
C SER A 182 11.20 5.82 4.10
N SER A 183 11.29 4.49 4.01
CA SER A 183 12.25 3.68 4.75
C SER A 183 13.00 2.69 3.87
N ASP A 184 14.00 2.02 4.46
CA ASP A 184 14.82 1.01 3.78
C ASP A 184 14.18 -0.37 3.78
N LYS A 185 13.30 -0.64 4.75
CA LYS A 185 12.75 -1.97 4.98
C LYS A 185 11.51 -2.20 4.14
N GLY A 186 11.46 -3.35 3.47
CA GLY A 186 10.28 -3.81 2.74
C GLY A 186 9.27 -4.57 3.61
N LEU A 187 8.49 -5.43 2.95
CA LEU A 187 7.47 -6.30 3.55
C LEU A 187 6.36 -5.52 4.29
N CYS A 188 6.08 -4.30 3.86
CA CYS A 188 5.08 -3.40 4.43
C CYS A 188 3.97 -3.04 3.44
N GLY A 189 3.66 -3.94 2.50
CA GLY A 189 2.60 -3.74 1.52
C GLY A 189 2.88 -2.57 0.56
N GLY A 190 1.89 -1.70 0.36
CA GLY A 190 1.89 -0.68 -0.68
C GLY A 190 2.56 0.65 -0.34
N ILE A 191 3.13 0.82 0.86
CA ILE A 191 3.64 2.10 1.42
C ILE A 191 4.61 2.85 0.49
N HIS A 192 5.63 2.18 -0.05
CA HIS A 192 6.61 2.85 -0.93
C HIS A 192 6.00 3.14 -2.31
N SER A 193 5.14 2.23 -2.78
CA SER A 193 4.50 2.34 -4.08
C SER A 193 3.42 3.42 -4.15
N SER A 194 2.81 3.79 -3.01
CA SER A 194 1.86 4.91 -2.95
C SER A 194 2.60 6.23 -3.11
N LEU A 195 3.72 6.41 -2.38
CA LEU A 195 4.58 7.59 -2.48
C LEU A 195 5.16 7.75 -3.89
N SER A 196 5.72 6.70 -4.47
CA SER A 196 6.31 6.80 -5.82
C SER A 196 5.26 7.03 -6.92
N ARG A 197 4.04 6.48 -6.78
CA ARG A 197 2.92 6.81 -7.67
C ARG A 197 2.47 8.25 -7.52
N TYR A 198 2.46 8.78 -6.30
CA TYR A 198 2.11 10.18 -6.06
C TYR A 198 3.11 11.12 -6.74
N ILE A 199 4.42 10.90 -6.57
CA ILE A 199 5.47 11.67 -7.26
C ILE A 199 5.35 11.60 -8.78
N ARG A 200 5.04 10.42 -9.35
CA ARG A 200 4.85 10.29 -10.81
C ARG A 200 3.64 11.08 -11.31
N ARG A 201 2.56 11.15 -10.54
CA ARG A 201 1.39 11.97 -10.86
C ARG A 201 1.73 13.46 -10.78
N MET A 202 2.46 13.86 -9.74
CA MET A 202 2.96 15.24 -9.62
C MET A 202 3.87 15.63 -10.77
N GLN A 203 4.83 14.76 -11.15
CA GLN A 203 5.73 14.99 -12.28
C GLN A 203 4.97 15.20 -13.60
N ALA A 204 3.86 14.48 -13.79
CA ALA A 204 3.03 14.63 -14.99
C ALA A 204 2.23 15.94 -15.00
N ALA A 205 1.86 16.47 -13.83
CA ALA A 205 1.12 17.72 -13.69
C ALA A 205 2.04 18.95 -13.71
N GLN A 206 3.15 18.91 -12.99
CA GLN A 206 4.13 19.98 -12.85
C GLN A 206 5.54 19.41 -13.00
N PRO A 207 6.13 19.49 -14.20
CA PRO A 207 7.52 19.08 -14.41
C PRO A 207 8.47 20.16 -13.85
N GLY A 208 9.60 19.76 -13.27
CA GLY A 208 10.68 20.69 -12.91
C GLY A 208 11.10 20.77 -11.43
N PHE A 209 10.63 19.85 -10.58
CA PHE A 209 11.08 19.77 -9.19
C PHE A 209 12.29 18.83 -9.00
N ASP A 210 13.11 19.16 -8.00
CA ASP A 210 14.20 18.32 -7.53
C ASP A 210 13.72 17.42 -6.37
N LEU A 211 14.39 16.28 -6.19
CA LEU A 211 14.00 15.24 -5.25
C LEU A 211 15.11 14.96 -4.24
N VAL A 212 14.72 14.93 -2.96
CA VAL A 212 15.53 14.37 -1.87
C VAL A 212 14.84 13.13 -1.36
N LEU A 213 15.53 11.99 -1.41
CA LEU A 213 14.93 10.71 -1.09
C LEU A 213 15.41 10.21 0.27
N ILE A 214 14.50 10.04 1.20
CA ILE A 214 14.78 9.43 2.49
C ILE A 214 14.36 7.96 2.42
N GLY A 215 15.35 7.07 2.48
CA GLY A 215 15.18 5.63 2.46
C GLY A 215 15.45 4.97 1.10
N GLU A 216 16.07 3.79 1.15
CA GLU A 216 16.52 3.04 -0.02
C GLU A 216 15.38 2.55 -0.92
N LYS A 217 14.18 2.25 -0.35
CA LYS A 217 13.06 1.76 -1.15
C LYS A 217 12.47 2.82 -2.07
N ALA A 218 12.39 4.07 -1.60
CA ALA A 218 11.96 5.18 -2.46
C ALA A 218 13.00 5.46 -3.54
N LYS A 219 14.30 5.45 -3.18
CA LYS A 219 15.42 5.56 -4.12
C LYS A 219 15.32 4.53 -5.24
N ALA A 220 15.14 3.25 -4.91
CA ALA A 220 15.08 2.18 -5.90
C ALA A 220 13.88 2.31 -6.87
N GLN A 221 12.75 2.89 -6.43
CA GLN A 221 11.56 3.07 -7.28
C GLN A 221 11.63 4.32 -8.15
N LEU A 222 12.16 5.42 -7.61
CA LEU A 222 12.22 6.71 -8.28
C LEU A 222 13.46 6.85 -9.17
N SER A 223 14.57 6.17 -8.86
CA SER A 223 15.76 6.17 -9.73
C SER A 223 15.49 5.59 -11.12
N ARG A 224 14.48 4.72 -11.25
CA ARG A 224 14.10 4.13 -12.55
C ARG A 224 13.39 5.11 -13.48
N THR A 225 12.80 6.17 -12.96
CA THR A 225 12.00 7.11 -13.75
C THR A 225 12.42 8.56 -13.65
N ASN A 226 12.97 8.97 -12.50
CA ASN A 226 13.25 10.36 -12.18
C ASN A 226 14.73 10.52 -11.78
N ALA A 227 15.62 9.71 -12.36
CA ALA A 227 17.04 9.65 -11.98
C ALA A 227 17.71 11.04 -11.95
N LYS A 228 17.40 11.88 -12.95
CA LYS A 228 18.03 13.20 -13.12
C LYS A 228 17.56 14.25 -12.10
N ALA A 229 16.41 14.03 -11.47
CA ALA A 229 15.85 14.96 -10.49
C ALA A 229 16.35 14.67 -9.06
N ILE A 230 16.98 13.51 -8.82
CA ILE A 230 17.44 13.12 -7.49
C ILE A 230 18.76 13.83 -7.18
N GLN A 231 18.74 14.73 -6.19
CA GLN A 231 19.92 15.47 -5.74
C GLN A 231 20.63 14.75 -4.59
N LEU A 232 19.85 14.35 -3.58
CA LEU A 232 20.36 13.66 -2.39
C LEU A 232 19.54 12.42 -2.05
N SER A 233 20.20 11.44 -1.44
CA SER A 233 19.54 10.24 -0.93
C SER A 233 20.13 9.81 0.41
N PHE A 234 19.27 9.54 1.39
CA PHE A 234 19.64 9.05 2.71
C PHE A 234 19.31 7.57 2.85
N ALA A 235 20.20 6.83 3.51
CA ALA A 235 20.03 5.42 3.86
C ALA A 235 20.18 5.25 5.39
N GLY A 236 19.70 4.13 5.92
CA GLY A 236 19.73 3.82 7.36
C GLY A 236 18.44 4.18 8.11
N ILE A 237 17.38 4.59 7.41
CA ILE A 237 16.11 5.06 7.97
C ILE A 237 15.16 3.86 8.17
N GLY A 238 14.56 3.74 9.36
CA GLY A 238 13.58 2.70 9.69
C GLY A 238 14.14 1.47 10.43
N LYS A 239 15.36 1.58 11.01
CA LYS A 239 15.87 0.57 11.95
C LYS A 239 15.13 0.62 13.28
N GLY A 240 15.02 1.80 13.87
CA GLY A 240 14.28 2.12 15.08
C GLY A 240 13.21 3.18 14.85
N VAL A 241 12.63 3.69 15.94
CA VAL A 241 11.76 4.88 15.91
C VAL A 241 12.65 6.07 15.58
N PRO A 242 12.32 6.89 14.57
CA PRO A 242 13.09 8.08 14.21
C PRO A 242 13.22 9.03 15.40
N THR A 243 14.41 9.59 15.59
CA THR A 243 14.69 10.58 16.62
C THR A 243 14.77 11.98 16.01
N PHE A 244 14.70 13.02 16.84
CA PHE A 244 14.87 14.39 16.36
C PHE A 244 16.29 14.62 15.81
N ALA A 245 17.31 13.98 16.39
CA ALA A 245 18.68 14.04 15.89
C ALA A 245 18.81 13.49 14.46
N ASP A 246 18.06 12.44 14.11
CA ASP A 246 18.03 11.91 12.75
C ASP A 246 17.42 12.93 11.78
N ALA A 247 16.35 13.61 12.19
CA ALA A 247 15.69 14.63 11.38
C ALA A 247 16.57 15.88 11.20
N GLN A 248 17.26 16.32 12.25
CA GLN A 248 18.21 17.43 12.21
C GLN A 248 19.36 17.13 11.26
N ALA A 249 20.00 15.96 11.36
CA ALA A 249 21.09 15.59 10.47
C ALA A 249 20.67 15.59 8.99
N ILE A 250 19.42 15.24 8.70
CA ILE A 250 18.86 15.30 7.34
C ILE A 250 18.61 16.77 6.94
N ALA A 251 18.04 17.58 7.82
CA ALA A 251 17.78 19.00 7.57
C ALA A 251 19.08 19.76 7.25
N ASP A 252 20.12 19.55 8.05
CA ASP A 252 21.44 20.18 7.87
C ASP A 252 22.03 19.85 6.48
N GLN A 253 21.90 18.60 6.05
CA GLN A 253 22.37 18.16 4.72
C GLN A 253 21.52 18.70 3.58
N VAL A 254 20.22 18.92 3.80
CA VAL A 254 19.33 19.56 2.82
C VAL A 254 19.66 21.05 2.69
N LEU A 255 20.00 21.72 3.79
CA LEU A 255 20.40 23.14 3.80
C LEU A 255 21.76 23.37 3.12
N GLN A 256 22.65 22.37 3.16
CA GLN A 256 23.95 22.41 2.46
C GLN A 256 23.85 22.28 0.93
N LEU A 257 22.65 22.08 0.38
CA LEU A 257 22.48 22.03 -1.07
C LEU A 257 22.83 23.36 -1.73
N PRO A 258 23.60 23.36 -2.83
CA PRO A 258 24.04 24.60 -3.50
C PRO A 258 22.92 25.29 -4.28
N THR A 259 21.77 24.62 -4.46
CA THR A 259 20.62 25.16 -5.18
C THR A 259 19.68 25.81 -4.19
N GLU A 260 19.33 27.07 -4.43
CA GLU A 260 18.31 27.76 -3.65
C GLU A 260 16.92 27.28 -4.07
N TYR A 261 16.17 26.76 -3.09
CA TYR A 261 14.80 26.31 -3.26
C TYR A 261 13.85 27.26 -2.53
N THR A 262 12.85 27.79 -3.23
CA THR A 262 11.83 28.68 -2.62
C THR A 262 10.77 27.91 -1.86
N ASP A 263 10.45 26.72 -2.37
CA ASP A 263 9.33 25.92 -1.91
C ASP A 263 9.80 24.49 -1.64
N VAL A 264 9.69 24.06 -0.39
CA VAL A 264 10.12 22.74 0.07
C VAL A 264 8.89 21.98 0.53
N LYS A 265 8.56 20.89 -0.16
CA LYS A 265 7.42 20.01 0.18
C LYS A 265 7.91 18.68 0.70
N ILE A 266 7.44 18.29 1.87
CA ILE A 266 7.75 17.01 2.50
C ILE A 266 6.59 16.06 2.23
N LEU A 267 6.82 15.06 1.39
CA LEU A 267 5.87 14.01 1.08
C LEU A 267 6.06 12.83 2.04
N TYR A 268 5.01 12.47 2.76
CA TYR A 268 4.98 11.33 3.69
C TYR A 268 3.63 10.62 3.62
N ASN A 269 3.49 9.51 4.35
CA ASN A 269 2.19 8.84 4.47
C ASN A 269 1.55 9.22 5.80
N THR A 270 0.36 9.82 5.75
CA THR A 270 -0.46 10.16 6.91
C THR A 270 -1.17 8.93 7.46
N PHE A 271 -1.16 8.81 8.78
CA PHE A 271 -1.84 7.73 9.49
C PHE A 271 -3.31 8.09 9.71
N VAL A 272 -4.20 7.50 8.90
CA VAL A 272 -5.66 7.67 9.04
C VAL A 272 -6.20 6.65 10.04
N ASN A 273 -5.96 5.37 9.80
CA ASN A 273 -6.33 4.29 10.69
C ASN A 273 -5.34 3.12 10.57
N ALA A 274 -5.51 2.07 11.38
CA ALA A 274 -4.56 0.95 11.38
C ALA A 274 -4.50 0.17 10.04
N GLN A 275 -5.45 0.35 9.12
CA GLN A 275 -5.50 -0.33 7.82
C GLN A 275 -5.19 0.60 6.64
N THR A 276 -5.50 1.88 6.76
CA THR A 276 -5.50 2.88 5.71
C THR A 276 -4.50 3.98 6.03
N TYR A 277 -3.70 4.31 5.02
CA TYR A 277 -2.73 5.40 5.01
C TYR A 277 -2.83 6.10 3.67
N GLU A 278 -2.57 7.39 3.65
CA GLU A 278 -2.66 8.21 2.44
C GLU A 278 -1.42 9.08 2.29
N PRO A 279 -0.88 9.25 1.06
CA PRO A 279 0.20 10.20 0.83
C PRO A 279 -0.28 11.64 1.03
N ALA A 280 0.40 12.41 1.87
CA ALA A 280 0.13 13.83 2.09
C ALA A 280 1.42 14.63 2.07
N MET A 281 1.30 15.93 1.82
CA MET A 281 2.41 16.87 1.81
C MET A 281 2.33 17.83 2.99
N ILE A 282 3.46 18.09 3.63
CA ILE A 282 3.67 19.23 4.53
C ILE A 282 4.53 20.23 3.77
N GLU A 283 4.14 21.50 3.78
CA GLU A 283 4.93 22.59 3.21
C GLU A 283 5.89 23.13 4.28
N ALA A 284 7.16 23.25 3.93
CA ALA A 284 8.17 23.92 4.72
C ALA A 284 8.48 25.26 4.06
N PHE A 285 8.06 26.34 4.70
CA PHE A 285 8.14 27.70 4.17
C PHE A 285 9.59 28.20 4.12
N SER A 286 9.93 28.93 3.06
CA SER A 286 11.18 29.69 2.96
C SER A 286 11.11 30.98 3.80
N GLU A 287 12.28 31.54 4.07
CA GLU A 287 12.40 32.81 4.80
C GLU A 287 11.64 33.95 4.10
N GLU A 288 11.80 34.03 2.77
CA GLU A 288 11.11 34.96 1.88
C GLU A 288 9.59 34.83 2.01
N ALA A 289 9.07 33.60 2.08
CA ALA A 289 7.64 33.34 2.25
C ALA A 289 7.12 33.79 3.62
N ILE A 290 7.92 33.63 4.68
CA ILE A 290 7.54 34.05 6.02
C ILE A 290 7.50 35.59 6.11
N GLN A 291 8.48 36.30 5.55
CA GLN A 291 8.51 37.77 5.55
C GLN A 291 7.34 38.38 4.76
N GLN A 292 6.94 37.75 3.65
CA GLN A 292 5.83 38.21 2.82
C GLN A 292 4.44 37.82 3.37
N SER A 293 4.38 37.22 4.56
CA SER A 293 3.10 36.78 5.14
C SER A 293 2.25 37.98 5.61
N PRO A 294 0.93 37.98 5.35
CA PRO A 294 0.07 39.16 5.59
C PRO A 294 0.04 39.61 7.06
N ASN A 295 0.10 38.65 7.99
CA ASN A 295 0.05 38.91 9.42
C ASN A 295 1.42 38.83 10.10
N PHE A 296 2.53 38.92 9.34
CA PHE A 296 3.88 38.89 9.91
C PHE A 296 4.12 40.02 10.92
N SER A 297 3.60 41.22 10.62
CA SER A 297 3.76 42.41 11.46
C SER A 297 3.12 42.33 12.85
N ALA A 298 2.24 41.34 13.07
CA ALA A 298 1.66 41.08 14.39
C ALA A 298 2.65 40.36 15.33
N PHE A 299 3.75 39.81 14.80
CA PHE A 299 4.78 39.12 15.57
C PHE A 299 5.98 40.05 15.75
N GLU A 300 6.39 40.27 16.99
CA GLU A 300 7.64 40.98 17.32
C GLU A 300 8.81 39.97 17.19
N VAL A 301 9.32 39.80 15.96
CA VAL A 301 10.44 38.90 15.65
C VAL A 301 11.65 39.71 15.23
N ASP A 302 12.82 39.36 15.75
CA ASP A 302 14.10 39.91 15.32
C ASP A 302 14.53 39.26 13.99
N ASP A 303 15.12 40.03 13.07
CA ASP A 303 15.46 39.54 11.72
C ASP A 303 16.46 38.37 11.78
N GLU A 304 17.38 38.38 12.76
CA GLU A 304 18.36 37.29 12.97
C GLU A 304 17.71 35.98 13.44
N ALA A 305 16.53 36.05 14.06
CA ALA A 305 15.82 34.87 14.56
C ALA A 305 15.08 34.10 13.45
N LEU A 306 14.83 34.75 12.32
CA LEU A 306 14.03 34.19 11.24
C LEU A 306 14.72 33.02 10.53
N GLY A 307 16.03 33.15 10.27
CA GLY A 307 16.84 32.06 9.72
C GLY A 307 16.83 30.83 10.64
N ASN A 308 17.06 31.04 11.93
CA ASN A 308 17.01 29.97 12.94
C ASN A 308 15.63 29.30 13.00
N LEU A 309 14.55 30.08 12.90
CA LEU A 309 13.18 29.57 12.89
C LEU A 309 12.91 28.70 11.66
N ARG A 310 13.41 29.09 10.49
CA ARG A 310 13.28 28.31 9.25
C ARG A 310 13.98 26.96 9.38
N GLU A 311 15.24 26.95 9.81
CA GLU A 311 16.02 25.72 9.96
C GLU A 311 15.35 24.77 10.97
N TYR A 312 14.89 25.32 12.09
CA TYR A 312 14.17 24.58 13.10
C TYR A 312 12.82 24.05 12.60
N GLY A 313 12.06 24.87 11.86
CA GLY A 313 10.76 24.51 11.28
C GLY A 313 10.89 23.37 10.26
N LEU A 314 11.96 23.36 9.46
CA LEU A 314 12.28 22.28 8.54
C LEU A 314 12.59 20.97 9.30
N ALA A 315 13.47 21.03 10.29
CA ALA A 315 13.82 19.86 11.11
C ALA A 315 12.60 19.29 11.84
N ASN A 316 11.72 20.15 12.35
CA ASN A 316 10.50 19.74 13.01
C ASN A 316 9.49 19.08 12.05
N SER A 317 9.25 19.68 10.90
CA SER A 317 8.36 19.12 9.87
C SER A 317 8.87 17.76 9.37
N LEU A 318 10.19 17.61 9.21
CA LEU A 318 10.82 16.32 8.89
C LEU A 318 10.63 15.30 10.01
N TYR A 319 10.83 15.69 11.27
CA TYR A 319 10.63 14.79 12.40
C TYR A 319 9.19 14.28 12.48
N TRP A 320 8.21 15.16 12.29
CA TRP A 320 6.80 14.79 12.24
C TRP A 320 6.52 13.80 11.09
N ALA A 321 6.96 14.12 9.87
CA ALA A 321 6.80 13.27 8.69
C ALA A 321 7.46 11.89 8.86
N LEU A 322 8.65 11.81 9.45
CA LEU A 322 9.38 10.56 9.67
C LEU A 322 8.70 9.68 10.73
N ALA A 323 8.31 10.26 11.87
CA ALA A 323 7.64 9.53 12.94
C ALA A 323 6.29 8.97 12.48
N GLU A 324 5.52 9.77 11.74
CA GLU A 324 4.22 9.35 11.20
C GLU A 324 4.36 8.32 10.07
N GLY A 325 5.29 8.54 9.14
CA GLY A 325 5.63 7.56 8.12
C GLY A 325 6.08 6.22 8.70
N HIS A 326 6.85 6.23 9.80
CA HIS A 326 7.28 5.01 10.48
C HIS A 326 6.11 4.23 11.12
N ALA A 327 5.15 4.93 11.73
CA ALA A 327 3.95 4.31 12.28
C ALA A 327 3.09 3.66 11.17
N CYS A 328 2.89 4.36 10.06
CA CYS A 328 2.23 3.83 8.86
C CYS A 328 2.92 2.56 8.34
N GLU A 329 4.25 2.56 8.26
CA GLU A 329 5.02 1.40 7.82
C GLU A 329 4.82 0.18 8.74
N GLN A 330 4.89 0.36 10.07
CA GLN A 330 4.68 -0.75 11.00
C GLN A 330 3.25 -1.30 10.93
N SER A 331 2.26 -0.42 10.75
CA SER A 331 0.86 -0.83 10.62
C SER A 331 0.63 -1.64 9.34
N ALA A 332 1.12 -1.14 8.21
CA ALA A 332 1.02 -1.82 6.93
C ALA A 332 1.80 -3.15 6.92
N ARG A 333 2.97 -3.21 7.57
CA ARG A 333 3.73 -4.45 7.78
C ARG A 333 2.94 -5.47 8.58
N ARG A 334 2.31 -5.07 9.69
CA ARG A 334 1.47 -5.97 10.50
C ARG A 334 0.34 -6.57 9.66
N ASN A 335 -0.32 -5.74 8.84
CA ASN A 335 -1.43 -6.19 8.00
C ASN A 335 -0.96 -7.10 6.86
N ALA A 336 0.16 -6.77 6.22
CA ALA A 336 0.77 -7.62 5.20
C ALA A 336 1.15 -9.01 5.75
N MET A 337 1.72 -9.06 6.96
CA MET A 337 2.07 -10.32 7.62
C MET A 337 0.84 -11.11 8.09
N ASP A 338 -0.24 -10.44 8.52
CA ASP A 338 -1.50 -11.10 8.86
C ASP A 338 -2.12 -11.78 7.63
N ASN A 339 -2.18 -11.06 6.51
CA ASN A 339 -2.66 -11.61 5.24
C ASN A 339 -1.76 -12.75 4.74
N ALA A 340 -0.44 -12.61 4.84
CA ALA A 340 0.50 -13.66 4.48
C ALA A 340 0.32 -14.94 5.32
N SER A 341 0.06 -14.79 6.63
CA SER A 341 -0.16 -15.93 7.54
C SER A 341 -1.47 -16.65 7.22
N LYS A 342 -2.56 -15.90 6.97
CA LYS A 342 -3.85 -16.46 6.55
C LYS A 342 -3.72 -17.23 5.23
N ASN A 343 -3.08 -16.63 4.23
CA ASN A 343 -2.83 -17.27 2.94
C ASN A 343 -1.98 -18.53 3.08
N ALA A 344 -0.99 -18.53 3.97
CA ALA A 344 -0.18 -19.71 4.26
C ALA A 344 -1.01 -20.83 4.92
N GLY A 345 -1.90 -20.50 5.87
CA GLY A 345 -2.82 -21.46 6.49
C GLY A 345 -3.76 -22.13 5.49
N ASP A 346 -4.31 -21.35 4.55
CA ASP A 346 -5.15 -21.88 3.46
C ASP A 346 -4.35 -22.81 2.54
N MET A 347 -3.11 -22.47 2.24
CA MET A 347 -2.22 -23.33 1.47
C MET A 347 -1.90 -24.62 2.21
N ILE A 348 -1.59 -24.56 3.51
CA ILE A 348 -1.29 -25.76 4.32
C ILE A 348 -2.45 -26.73 4.27
N SER A 349 -3.69 -26.24 4.42
CA SER A 349 -4.89 -27.06 4.37
C SER A 349 -5.04 -27.77 3.01
N LYS A 350 -4.82 -27.05 1.90
CA LYS A 350 -4.87 -27.61 0.54
C LYS A 350 -3.77 -28.66 0.31
N TYR A 351 -2.53 -28.35 0.69
CA TYR A 351 -1.41 -29.27 0.53
C TYR A 351 -1.51 -30.49 1.44
N GLN A 352 -2.17 -30.38 2.59
CA GLN A 352 -2.40 -31.51 3.50
C GLN A 352 -3.41 -32.51 2.92
N ILE A 353 -4.49 -32.02 2.29
CA ILE A 353 -5.43 -32.88 1.56
C ILE A 353 -4.72 -33.58 0.40
N LEU A 354 -3.91 -32.84 -0.36
CA LEU A 354 -3.15 -33.37 -1.48
C LEU A 354 -2.15 -34.43 -1.02
N PHE A 355 -1.40 -34.18 0.06
CA PHE A 355 -0.46 -35.12 0.66
C PHE A 355 -1.14 -36.44 1.04
N ASN A 356 -2.27 -36.38 1.75
CA ASN A 356 -2.99 -37.59 2.15
C ASN A 356 -3.48 -38.40 0.94
N ARG A 357 -3.99 -37.72 -0.08
CA ARG A 357 -4.45 -38.36 -1.33
C ARG A 357 -3.30 -39.02 -2.08
N THR A 358 -2.17 -38.33 -2.25
CA THR A 358 -0.99 -38.88 -2.93
C THR A 358 -0.38 -40.03 -2.13
N ARG A 359 -0.33 -39.92 -0.80
CA ARG A 359 0.12 -41.02 0.07
C ARG A 359 -0.74 -42.27 -0.09
N GLN A 360 -2.07 -42.11 -0.13
CA GLN A 360 -2.96 -43.24 -0.38
C GLN A 360 -2.74 -43.85 -1.76
N ALA A 361 -2.59 -43.02 -2.80
CA ALA A 361 -2.33 -43.48 -4.16
C ALA A 361 -1.03 -44.29 -4.27
N VAL A 362 0.05 -43.85 -3.60
CA VAL A 362 1.32 -44.57 -3.54
C VAL A 362 1.16 -45.92 -2.84
N ILE A 363 0.53 -45.96 -1.66
CA ILE A 363 0.28 -47.21 -0.92
C ILE A 363 -0.53 -48.20 -1.78
N THR A 364 -1.58 -47.73 -2.46
CA THR A 364 -2.38 -48.59 -3.33
C THR A 364 -1.61 -49.05 -4.56
N GLY A 365 -0.74 -48.21 -5.14
CA GLY A 365 0.10 -48.57 -6.27
C GLY A 365 1.09 -49.67 -5.90
N GLU A 366 1.83 -49.49 -4.80
CA GLU A 366 2.76 -50.50 -4.27
C GLU A 366 2.05 -51.82 -3.95
N LEU A 367 0.86 -51.76 -3.35
CA LEU A 367 0.08 -52.96 -3.03
C LEU A 367 -0.40 -53.70 -4.29
N VAL A 368 -0.85 -52.98 -5.32
CA VAL A 368 -1.24 -53.58 -6.60
C VAL A 368 -0.03 -54.25 -7.27
N GLU A 369 1.13 -53.60 -7.27
CA GLU A 369 2.37 -54.18 -7.81
C GLU A 369 2.76 -55.49 -7.11
N ILE A 370 2.66 -55.53 -5.77
CA ILE A 370 2.93 -56.75 -4.97
C ILE A 370 1.95 -57.87 -5.34
N ILE A 371 0.65 -57.58 -5.42
CA ILE A 371 -0.38 -58.58 -5.75
C ILE A 371 -0.17 -59.11 -7.17
N THR A 372 0.04 -58.22 -8.15
CA THR A 372 0.27 -58.61 -9.55
C THR A 372 1.53 -59.47 -9.69
N GLY A 373 2.62 -59.14 -8.98
CA GLY A 373 3.83 -59.96 -8.96
C GLY A 373 3.64 -61.34 -8.31
N ALA A 374 2.88 -61.39 -7.21
CA ALA A 374 2.55 -62.64 -6.52
C ALA A 374 1.66 -63.56 -7.38
N THR A 375 0.63 -63.02 -8.03
CA THR A 375 -0.25 -63.80 -8.92
C THR A 375 0.51 -64.31 -10.15
N ALA A 376 1.34 -63.46 -10.77
CA ALA A 376 2.12 -63.87 -11.94
C ALA A 376 3.12 -65.00 -11.64
N SER A 377 3.61 -65.08 -10.40
CA SER A 377 4.51 -66.15 -9.94
C SER A 377 3.79 -67.43 -9.55
N ALA A 378 2.48 -67.37 -9.28
CA ALA A 378 1.66 -68.53 -8.91
C ALA A 378 1.06 -69.26 -10.14
N ASP A 379 0.92 -68.56 -11.27
CA ASP A 379 0.41 -69.11 -12.54
C ASP A 379 1.53 -69.70 -13.45
N MET A 380 2.79 -69.69 -12.99
CA MET A 380 3.93 -70.42 -13.59
C MET A 380 4.23 -71.67 -12.79
#